data_AF-A0A532EQJ4-F1
#
_entry.id   AF-A0A532EQJ4-F1
#
_cell.length_a   1.000
_cell.length_b   1.000
_cell.length_c   1.000
_cell.angle_alpha   90.00
_cell.angle_beta   90.00
_cell.angle_gamma   90.00
#
_symmetry.space_group_name_H-M   'P 1'
#
loop_
_entity.id
_entity.type
_entity.pdbx_description
1 polymer ?
#
loop_
_entity_poly.entity_id
_entity_poly.type
_entity_poly.pdbx_seq_one_letter_code
_entity_poly.pdbx_strand_id
1 'polypeptide(L)'
;SIRPFPTQELRKLCGKAKLIVVPEFNYVGWLAKEVATAIYGYSNAKIIGGPRVYGGQSMPVELIVDEVESGLTGKKSSNVAQSSIMGGAVNQDDVAHFMRSI
;
A
#
# COMPACT_ATOMS: atom_id res chain seq x y z
N SER A 1 -3.75 15.43 13.50
CA SER A 1 -3.12 16.40 12.57
C SER A 1 -2.09 15.68 11.73
N ILE A 2 -1.92 16.03 10.44
CA ILE A 2 -0.84 15.47 9.58
C ILE A 2 0.41 16.36 9.59
N ARG A 3 0.27 17.62 10.04
CA ARG A 3 1.37 18.58 10.19
C ARG A 3 1.21 19.38 11.50
N PRO A 4 2.20 19.36 12.41
CA PRO A 4 3.41 18.53 12.36
C PRO A 4 3.06 17.02 12.37
N PHE A 5 3.90 16.19 11.75
CA PHE A 5 3.64 14.75 11.65
C PHE A 5 3.78 14.06 13.02
N PRO A 6 2.82 13.23 13.46
CA PRO A 6 2.75 12.69 14.83
C PRO A 6 3.69 11.49 15.06
N THR A 7 5.00 11.68 14.86
CA THR A 7 6.00 10.60 14.92
C THR A 7 6.02 9.87 16.26
N GLN A 8 5.92 10.58 17.40
CA GLN A 8 6.02 9.95 18.73
C GLN A 8 4.83 9.04 19.03
N GLU A 9 3.63 9.49 18.69
CA GLU A 9 2.39 8.73 18.89
C GLU A 9 2.37 7.50 17.99
N LEU A 10 2.76 7.68 16.72
CA LEU A 10 2.87 6.57 15.77
C LEU A 10 3.85 5.50 16.28
N ARG A 11 5.01 5.87 16.80
CA ARG A 11 5.98 4.91 17.36
C ARG A 11 5.42 4.14 18.56
N LYS A 12 4.69 4.82 19.45
CA LYS A 12 4.05 4.17 20.61
C LYS A 12 2.99 3.16 20.17
N LEU A 13 2.16 3.53 19.19
CA LEU A 13 1.11 2.66 18.65
C LEU A 13 1.68 1.47 17.85
N CYS A 14 2.69 1.73 17.02
CA CYS A 14 3.30 0.73 16.14
C CYS A 14 4.38 -0.13 16.82
N GLY A 15 4.65 0.07 18.12
CA GLY A 15 5.71 -0.66 18.84
C GLY A 15 5.49 -2.18 18.92
N LYS A 16 4.24 -2.65 18.82
CA LYS A 16 3.90 -4.09 18.80
C LYS A 16 3.34 -4.55 17.44
N ALA A 17 3.21 -3.64 16.48
CA ALA A 17 2.66 -3.98 15.17
C ALA A 17 3.67 -4.84 14.40
N LYS A 18 3.19 -5.92 13.78
CA LYS A 18 4.01 -6.77 12.88
C LYS A 18 3.84 -6.38 11.42
N LEU A 19 2.68 -5.81 11.08
CA LEU A 19 2.27 -5.39 9.75
C LEU A 19 1.57 -4.04 9.86
N ILE A 20 1.93 -3.10 9.00
CA ILE A 20 1.30 -1.79 8.87
C ILE A 20 0.91 -1.63 7.40
N VAL A 21 -0.38 -1.53 7.15
CA VAL A 21 -0.93 -1.27 5.81
C VAL A 21 -1.35 0.19 5.77
N VAL A 22 -0.87 0.92 4.77
CA VAL A 22 -1.14 2.35 4.59
C VAL A 22 -1.92 2.53 3.28
N PRO A 23 -3.27 2.44 3.33
CA PRO A 23 -4.10 2.85 2.23
C PRO A 23 -4.00 4.36 2.01
N GLU A 24 -3.98 4.80 0.75
CA GLU A 24 -3.88 6.23 0.43
C GLU A 24 -4.61 6.60 -0.87
N PHE A 25 -5.13 7.83 -0.92
CA PHE A 25 -5.79 8.40 -2.10
C PHE A 25 -4.83 9.11 -3.06
N ASN A 26 -3.53 8.93 -2.83
CA ASN A 26 -2.49 9.61 -3.56
C ASN A 26 -1.67 8.57 -4.32
N TYR A 27 -1.39 8.85 -5.59
CA TYR A 27 -0.55 8.01 -6.42
C TYR A 27 0.89 7.86 -5.89
N VAL A 28 1.42 8.91 -5.24
CA VAL A 28 2.86 9.05 -4.98
C VAL A 28 3.38 8.32 -3.74
N GLY A 29 2.53 7.91 -2.79
CA GLY A 29 3.07 7.26 -1.59
C GLY A 29 3.50 8.16 -0.45
N TRP A 30 3.07 9.42 -0.39
CA TRP A 30 3.62 10.37 0.60
C TRP A 30 3.37 9.90 2.04
N LEU A 31 2.17 9.43 2.37
CA LEU A 31 1.86 9.00 3.73
C LEU A 31 2.61 7.71 4.09
N ALA A 32 2.65 6.74 3.19
CA ALA A 32 3.38 5.49 3.41
C ALA A 32 4.88 5.75 3.65
N LYS A 33 5.48 6.69 2.91
CA LYS A 33 6.87 7.12 3.10
C LYS A 33 7.09 7.80 4.45
N GLU A 34 6.21 8.72 4.85
CA GLU A 34 6.32 9.38 6.15
C GLU A 34 6.18 8.40 7.32
N VAL A 35 5.23 7.46 7.23
CA VAL A 35 5.08 6.37 8.21
C VAL A 35 6.34 5.52 8.26
N ALA A 36 6.90 5.16 7.10
CA ALA A 36 8.14 4.39 7.03
C ALA A 36 9.31 5.11 7.67
N THR A 37 9.53 6.38 7.35
CA THR A 37 10.58 7.19 7.98
C THR A 37 10.36 7.35 9.48
N ALA A 38 9.11 7.51 9.92
CA ALA A 38 8.79 7.67 11.33
C ALA A 38 9.07 6.41 12.14
N ILE A 39 8.76 5.22 11.62
CA ILE A 39 8.96 3.95 12.34
C ILE A 39 10.32 3.30 12.12
N TYR A 40 11.11 3.78 11.14
CA TYR A 40 12.44 3.26 10.83
C TYR A 40 13.34 3.27 12.08
N GLY A 41 13.87 2.10 12.43
CA GLY A 41 14.72 1.90 13.61
C GLY A 41 13.99 1.79 14.95
N TYR A 42 12.65 1.94 14.99
CA TYR A 42 11.83 1.80 16.21
C TYR A 42 10.92 0.58 16.18
N SER A 43 10.49 0.14 15.00
CA SER A 43 9.65 -1.05 14.84
C SER A 43 10.16 -1.90 13.68
N ASN A 44 10.10 -3.22 13.84
CA ASN A 44 10.39 -4.20 12.79
C ASN A 44 9.15 -4.56 11.96
N ALA A 45 8.09 -3.75 12.05
CA ALA A 45 6.86 -3.96 11.30
C ALA A 45 7.13 -3.93 9.79
N LYS A 46 6.55 -4.89 9.06
CA LYS A 46 6.48 -4.82 7.60
C LYS A 46 5.51 -3.71 7.22
N ILE A 47 5.93 -2.78 6.37
CA ILE A 47 5.09 -1.69 5.89
C ILE A 47 4.66 -1.99 4.46
N ILE A 48 3.37 -1.89 4.20
CA ILE A 48 2.78 -2.02 2.87
C ILE A 48 2.13 -0.70 2.52
N GLY A 49 2.65 -0.06 1.46
CA GLY A 49 2.05 1.15 0.90
C GLY A 49 1.04 0.76 -0.18
N GLY A 50 -0.23 0.68 0.20
CA GLY A 50 -1.34 0.25 -0.65
C GLY A 50 -2.58 -0.12 0.17
N PRO A 51 -3.78 -0.15 -0.45
CA PRO A 51 -4.07 0.18 -1.84
C PRO A 51 -3.99 1.68 -2.13
N ARG A 52 -3.67 2.02 -3.39
CA ARG A 52 -3.67 3.40 -3.87
C ARG A 52 -4.90 3.66 -4.72
N VAL A 53 -5.69 4.64 -4.33
CA VAL A 53 -6.90 5.04 -5.06
C VAL A 53 -6.67 6.42 -5.64
N TYR A 54 -6.89 6.59 -6.93
CA TYR A 54 -6.70 7.89 -7.57
C TYR A 54 -7.88 8.80 -7.21
N GLY A 55 -7.58 10.06 -6.87
CA GLY A 55 -8.60 11.04 -6.49
C GLY A 55 -9.76 11.07 -7.50
N GLY A 56 -10.97 10.78 -7.03
CA GLY A 56 -12.17 10.63 -7.84
C GLY A 56 -12.89 9.29 -7.67
N GLN A 57 -12.22 8.27 -7.12
CA GLN A 57 -12.82 6.99 -6.77
C GLN A 57 -12.88 6.79 -5.25
N SER A 58 -13.94 6.14 -4.76
CA SER A 58 -14.00 5.66 -3.37
C SER A 58 -13.10 4.44 -3.23
N MET A 59 -12.49 4.25 -2.06
CA MET A 59 -11.65 3.08 -1.82
C MET A 59 -12.51 1.84 -1.57
N PRO A 60 -12.46 0.83 -2.45
CA PRO A 60 -13.20 -0.41 -2.24
C PRO A 60 -12.57 -1.21 -1.11
N VAL A 61 -13.41 -1.82 -0.27
CA VAL A 61 -13.00 -2.56 0.94
C VAL A 61 -12.19 -3.79 0.56
N GLU A 62 -12.52 -4.39 -0.57
CA GLU A 62 -11.89 -5.58 -1.14
C GLU A 62 -10.39 -5.36 -1.36
N LEU A 63 -9.99 -4.18 -1.83
CA LEU A 63 -8.58 -3.84 -2.04
C LEU A 63 -7.80 -3.72 -0.72
N ILE A 64 -8.47 -3.28 0.35
CA ILE A 64 -7.82 -3.19 1.67
C ILE A 64 -7.61 -4.60 2.21
N VAL A 65 -8.60 -5.48 2.07
CA VAL A 65 -8.53 -6.86 2.55
C VAL A 65 -7.43 -7.62 1.81
N ASP A 66 -7.34 -7.49 0.48
CA ASP A 66 -6.30 -8.13 -0.35
C ASP A 66 -4.88 -7.71 0.09
N GLU A 67 -4.66 -6.42 0.37
CA GLU A 67 -3.35 -5.93 0.86
C GLU A 67 -3.01 -6.46 2.26
N VAL A 68 -4.00 -6.62 3.14
CA VAL A 68 -3.81 -7.21 4.46
C VAL A 68 -3.45 -8.70 4.32
N GLU A 69 -4.19 -9.45 3.51
CA GLU A 69 -3.95 -10.88 3.25
C GLU A 69 -2.59 -11.12 2.60
N SER A 70 -2.25 -10.34 1.57
CA SER A 70 -0.92 -10.29 0.93
C SER A 70 0.18 -10.01 1.95
N GLY A 71 -0.07 -9.06 2.85
CA GLY A 71 0.89 -8.69 3.89
C GLY A 71 1.17 -9.78 4.90
N LEU A 72 0.13 -10.52 5.31
CA LEU A 72 0.20 -11.61 6.27
C LEU A 72 0.74 -12.92 5.66
N THR A 73 0.32 -13.27 4.45
CA THR A 73 0.63 -14.56 3.82
C THR A 73 1.88 -14.52 2.94
N GLY A 74 2.34 -13.32 2.56
CA GLY A 74 3.45 -13.15 1.62
C GLY A 74 3.12 -13.53 0.18
N LYS A 75 1.87 -13.87 -0.12
CA LYS A 75 1.39 -14.06 -1.50
C LYS A 75 1.29 -12.70 -2.20
N LYS A 76 1.66 -12.63 -3.48
CA LYS A 76 1.57 -11.39 -4.25
C LYS A 76 0.10 -11.00 -4.39
N SER A 77 -0.26 -9.80 -3.93
CA SER A 77 -1.54 -9.14 -4.20
C SER A 77 -1.85 -9.21 -5.69
N SER A 78 -2.99 -9.79 -6.05
CA SER A 78 -3.40 -9.99 -7.44
C SER A 78 -3.92 -8.72 -8.10
N ASN A 79 -4.19 -7.67 -7.32
CA ASN A 79 -4.90 -6.48 -7.79
C ASN A 79 -4.07 -5.18 -7.77
N VAL A 80 -2.83 -5.22 -7.29
CA VAL A 80 -1.89 -4.14 -7.59
C VAL A 80 -1.33 -4.43 -8.97
N ALA A 81 -1.93 -3.80 -10.00
CA ALA A 81 -1.24 -3.58 -11.26
C ALA A 81 0.17 -3.14 -10.89
N GLN A 82 1.15 -4.00 -11.20
CA GLN A 82 2.55 -3.72 -10.95
C GLN A 82 2.75 -2.27 -11.32
N SER A 83 3.10 -1.48 -10.31
CA SER A 83 3.58 -0.13 -10.52
C SER A 83 4.42 -0.16 -11.77
N SER A 84 4.10 0.72 -12.71
CA SER A 84 4.81 1.08 -13.93
C SER A 84 6.22 1.60 -13.61
N ILE A 85 6.94 0.85 -12.78
CA ILE A 85 8.18 1.11 -12.09
C ILE A 85 8.85 -0.26 -12.04
N MET A 86 9.93 -0.40 -12.82
CA MET A 86 10.80 -1.57 -12.96
C MET A 86 10.38 -2.57 -14.04
N GLY A 87 10.37 -2.12 -15.31
CA GLY A 87 10.92 -2.82 -16.48
C GLY A 87 10.66 -4.33 -16.65
N GLY A 88 9.63 -4.88 -16.02
CA GLY A 88 9.23 -6.27 -16.15
C GLY A 88 8.35 -6.43 -17.37
N ALA A 89 8.55 -7.50 -18.12
CA ALA A 89 7.76 -7.82 -19.31
C ALA A 89 6.27 -7.77 -18.97
N VAL A 90 5.57 -6.81 -19.57
CA VAL A 90 4.11 -6.75 -19.57
C VAL A 90 3.61 -8.02 -20.27
N ASN A 91 2.89 -8.87 -19.54
CA ASN A 91 2.21 -9.99 -20.18
C ASN A 91 0.97 -9.45 -20.90
N GLN A 92 1.00 -9.52 -22.24
CA GLN A 92 -0.01 -8.96 -23.13
C GLN A 92 -1.41 -9.56 -22.89
N ASP A 93 -1.46 -10.79 -22.36
CA ASP A 93 -2.69 -11.54 -22.14
C ASP A 93 -3.55 -10.95 -20.99
N ASP A 94 -2.90 -10.41 -19.95
CA ASP A 94 -3.59 -9.79 -18.81
C ASP A 94 -4.23 -8.45 -19.22
N VAL A 95 -3.62 -7.74 -20.17
CA VAL A 95 -4.16 -6.49 -20.74
C VAL A 95 -5.37 -6.78 -21.64
N ALA A 96 -5.31 -7.85 -22.43
CA ALA A 96 -6.38 -8.24 -23.33
C ALA A 96 -7.66 -8.65 -22.58
N HIS A 97 -7.53 -9.29 -21.42
CA HIS A 97 -8.67 -9.70 -20.60
C HIS A 97 -9.39 -8.51 -19.96
N PHE A 98 -8.65 -7.45 -19.60
CA PHE A 98 -9.21 -6.21 -19.09
C PHE A 98 -9.96 -5.42 -20.17
N MET A 99 -9.41 -5.33 -21.39
CA MET A 99 -10.05 -4.60 -22.51
C MET A 99 -11.32 -5.26 -23.04
N ARG A 100 -11.55 -6.56 -22.78
CA ARG A 100 -12.80 -7.24 -23.16
C ARG A 100 -13.98 -6.96 -22.23
N SER A 101 -13.74 -6.35 -21.07
CA SER A 101 -14.74 -6.16 -20.03
C SER A 101 -15.26 -4.71 -19.96
N ILE A 102 -14.95 -3.90 -20.97
CA ILE A 102 -15.44 -2.52 -21.19
C ILE A 102 -16.26 -2.52 -22.48
#